data_AF-A0A7W4YKM6-F1
#
_entry.id   AF-A0A7W4YKM6-F1
#
_cell.length_a   1.000
_cell.length_b   1.000
_cell.length_c   1.000
_cell.angle_alpha   90.00
_cell.angle_beta   90.00
_cell.angle_gamma   90.00
#
_symmetry.space_group_name_H-M   'P 1'
#
loop_
_entity.id
_entity.type
_entity.pdbx_description
1 polymer ?
#
loop_
_entity_poly.entity_id
_entity_poly.type
_entity_poly.pdbx_seq_one_letter_code
_entity_poly.pdbx_strand_id
1 'polypeptide(L)'
;MRVLQAGERVWLVVADAGTRIHFVIEYGPAVHQRTHETLMMYRVDHFTIKRAERWPLGYYDELQHAIDACALSLGMPNFLAPITAPDGSIVSPEEQKARWQVGRDPRTGLQMRSVVTRY
;
A
#
# COMPACT_ATOMS: atom_id res chain seq x y z
N MET A 1 -1.30 -1.71 7.25
CA MET A 1 -1.50 -0.44 6.53
C MET A 1 -2.98 -0.12 6.57
N ARG A 2 -3.32 1.15 6.81
CA ARG A 2 -4.69 1.66 6.81
C ARG A 2 -4.83 2.70 5.71
N VAL A 3 -5.98 2.71 5.06
CA VAL A 3 -6.33 3.69 4.03
C VAL A 3 -7.52 4.48 4.57
N LEU A 4 -7.33 5.78 4.80
CA LEU A 4 -8.36 6.69 5.31
C LEU A 4 -8.88 7.54 4.16
N GLN A 5 -10.18 7.53 3.93
CA GLN A 5 -10.79 8.44 2.97
C GLN A 5 -10.91 9.84 3.58
N ALA A 6 -10.16 10.81 3.05
CA ALA A 6 -10.10 12.18 3.54
C ALA A 6 -10.98 13.16 2.73
N GLY A 7 -11.71 12.63 1.73
CA GLY A 7 -12.65 13.35 0.89
C GLY A 7 -13.19 12.44 -0.22
N GLU A 8 -13.98 12.97 -1.15
CA GLU A 8 -14.61 12.14 -2.19
C GLU A 8 -13.61 11.44 -3.12
N ARG A 9 -12.44 12.06 -3.34
CA ARG A 9 -11.43 11.61 -4.31
C ARG A 9 -10.02 11.53 -3.73
N VAL A 10 -9.91 11.50 -2.39
CA VAL A 10 -8.63 11.56 -1.71
C VAL A 10 -8.56 10.50 -0.62
N TRP A 11 -7.50 9.70 -0.65
CA TRP A 11 -7.20 8.67 0.35
C TRP A 11 -5.81 8.89 0.93
N LEU A 12 -5.67 8.67 2.24
CA LEU A 12 -4.42 8.78 2.98
C LEU A 12 -3.96 7.39 3.41
N VAL A 13 -2.70 7.06 3.14
CA VAL A 13 -2.11 5.76 3.48
C VAL A 13 -1.25 5.88 4.73
N VAL A 14 -1.58 5.11 5.76
CA VAL A 14 -0.94 5.12 7.09
C VAL A 14 -0.34 3.74 7.41
N ALA A 15 0.88 3.70 7.94
CA ALA A 15 1.53 2.45 8.37
C ALA A 15 1.24 2.16 9.86
N ASP A 16 0.96 0.90 10.23
CA ASP A 16 0.31 0.54 11.51
C ASP A 16 1.09 0.88 12.79
N ALA A 17 2.40 1.15 12.71
CA ALA A 17 3.22 1.47 13.89
C ALA A 17 3.17 2.96 14.29
N GLY A 18 2.53 3.84 13.51
CA GLY A 18 2.40 5.25 13.85
C GLY A 18 1.32 5.98 13.05
N THR A 19 0.88 7.15 13.53
CA THR A 19 -0.08 8.02 12.82
C THR A 19 0.53 8.75 11.61
N ARG A 20 1.71 8.31 11.14
CA ARG A 20 2.39 8.95 10.02
C ARG A 20 1.73 8.56 8.71
N ILE A 21 1.34 9.58 7.93
CA ILE A 21 0.86 9.40 6.56
C ILE A 21 2.10 9.24 5.66
N HIS A 22 2.10 8.19 4.84
CA HIS A 22 3.18 7.89 3.91
C HIS A 22 2.84 8.30 2.48
N PHE A 23 1.59 8.06 2.06
CA PHE A 23 1.13 8.38 0.72
C PHE A 23 -0.23 9.06 0.75
N VAL A 24 -0.50 9.79 -0.32
CA VAL A 24 -1.81 10.28 -0.67
C VAL A 24 -2.17 9.73 -2.05
N ILE A 25 -3.40 9.25 -2.18
CA ILE A 25 -3.99 8.82 -3.45
C ILE A 25 -5.02 9.88 -3.82
N GLU A 26 -4.87 10.50 -4.98
CA GLU A 26 -5.82 11.48 -5.54
C GLU A 26 -6.42 10.91 -6.83
N TYR A 27 -7.75 10.89 -6.95
CA TYR A 27 -8.43 10.56 -8.20
C TYR A 27 -8.68 11.83 -9.02
N GLY A 28 -8.04 11.93 -10.19
CA GLY A 28 -8.04 13.14 -11.00
C GLY A 28 -7.52 12.94 -12.42
N PRO A 29 -7.56 14.00 -13.24
CA PRO A 29 -7.06 13.95 -14.61
C PRO A 29 -5.53 13.79 -14.64
N ALA A 30 -5.06 12.84 -15.43
CA ALA A 30 -3.66 12.60 -15.73
C ALA A 30 -3.45 12.51 -17.25
N VAL A 31 -2.34 13.08 -17.72
CA VAL A 31 -1.99 13.04 -19.15
C VAL A 31 -1.18 11.78 -19.42
N HIS A 32 -1.71 10.90 -20.26
CA HIS A 32 -1.00 9.71 -20.70
C HIS A 32 0.11 10.14 -21.67
N GLN A 33 1.38 10.07 -21.24
CA GLN A 33 2.52 10.63 -22.00
C GLN A 33 2.62 10.14 -23.44
N ARG A 34 2.24 8.88 -23.71
CA ARG A 34 2.31 8.29 -25.06
C ARG A 34 1.17 8.68 -26.01
N THR A 35 -0.05 8.80 -25.49
CA THR A 35 -1.25 9.04 -26.33
C THR A 35 -1.71 10.49 -26.27
N HIS A 36 -1.14 11.29 -25.35
CA HIS A 36 -1.55 12.66 -25.03
C HIS A 36 -3.01 12.79 -24.57
N GLU A 37 -3.67 11.68 -24.28
CA GLU A 37 -5.03 11.67 -23.76
C GLU A 37 -5.03 12.06 -22.29
N THR A 38 -6.08 12.78 -21.89
CA THR A 38 -6.34 13.07 -20.47
C THR A 38 -7.33 12.05 -19.96
N LEU A 39 -6.89 11.19 -19.05
CA LEU A 39 -7.69 10.12 -18.46
C LEU A 39 -7.85 10.37 -16.96
N MET A 40 -8.98 9.93 -16.40
CA MET A 40 -9.20 9.97 -14.96
C MET A 40 -8.49 8.78 -14.31
N MET A 41 -7.51 9.04 -13.45
CA MET A 41 -6.66 8.02 -12.86
C MET A 41 -6.45 8.27 -11.37
N TYR A 42 -6.07 7.22 -10.65
CA TYR A 42 -5.57 7.30 -9.28
C TYR A 42 -4.09 7.63 -9.30
N ARG A 43 -3.74 8.84 -8.93
CA ARG A 43 -2.35 9.27 -8.74
C ARG A 43 -1.94 8.99 -7.30
N VAL A 44 -0.83 8.30 -7.13
CA VAL A 44 -0.21 8.09 -5.81
C VAL A 44 0.97 9.04 -5.68
N ASP A 45 1.00 9.83 -4.61
CA ASP A 45 2.11 10.69 -4.26
C ASP A 45 2.65 10.33 -2.87
N HIS A 46 3.95 10.56 -2.66
CA HIS A 46 4.50 10.58 -1.31
C HIS A 46 3.92 11.76 -0.53
N PHE A 47 3.53 11.50 0.71
CA PHE A 47 2.89 12.52 1.52
C PHE A 47 3.91 13.53 2.05
N THR A 48 3.69 14.79 1.70
CA THR A 48 4.29 15.97 2.31
C THR A 48 3.17 16.99 2.60
N ILE A 49 3.40 17.87 3.58
CA ILE A 49 2.43 18.91 3.96
C ILE A 49 2.22 19.87 2.77
N LYS A 50 3.29 20.26 2.10
CA LYS A 50 3.24 21.16 0.94
C LYS A 50 3.04 20.36 -0.34
N ARG A 51 1.89 20.56 -1.00
CA ARG A 51 1.55 19.87 -2.25
C ARG A 51 2.64 19.96 -3.33
N ALA A 52 3.32 21.10 -3.44
CA ALA A 52 4.38 21.31 -4.44
C ALA A 52 5.63 20.44 -4.21
N GLU A 53 5.82 19.94 -3.00
CA GLU A 53 6.95 19.08 -2.63
C GLU A 53 6.60 17.59 -2.76
N ARG A 54 5.38 17.26 -3.19
CA ARG A 54 4.96 15.87 -3.40
C ARG A 54 5.57 15.35 -4.69
N TRP A 55 6.14 14.15 -4.64
CA TRP A 55 6.60 13.43 -5.83
C TRP A 55 5.73 12.20 -6.08
N PRO A 56 5.37 11.96 -7.35
CA PRO A 56 4.53 10.84 -7.72
C PRO A 56 5.26 9.52 -7.54
N LEU A 57 4.56 8.54 -6.95
CA LEU A 57 4.92 7.13 -7.01
C LEU A 57 4.45 6.52 -8.34
N GLY A 58 3.26 6.90 -8.81
CA GLY A 58 2.69 6.37 -10.04
C GLY A 58 1.24 6.78 -10.30
N TYR A 59 0.71 6.32 -11.43
CA TYR A 59 -0.68 6.50 -11.86
C TYR A 59 -1.29 5.12 -12.14
N TYR A 60 -2.53 4.92 -11.70
CA TYR A 60 -3.21 3.63 -11.76
C TYR A 60 -4.67 3.83 -12.19
N ASP A 61 -5.20 2.88 -12.96
CA ASP A 61 -6.60 2.94 -13.41
C ASP A 61 -7.60 2.61 -12.30
N GLU A 62 -7.18 1.75 -11.36
CA GLU A 62 -8.03 1.26 -10.27
C GLU A 62 -7.48 1.65 -8.89
N LEU A 63 -8.40 1.97 -7.96
CA LEU A 63 -8.04 2.31 -6.58
C LEU A 63 -7.29 1.17 -5.90
N GLN A 64 -7.68 -0.08 -6.16
CA GLN A 64 -7.05 -1.25 -5.56
C GLN A 64 -5.57 -1.35 -5.98
N HIS A 65 -5.27 -1.14 -7.27
CA HIS A 65 -3.88 -1.13 -7.75
C HIS A 65 -3.05 0.01 -7.14
N ALA A 66 -3.64 1.19 -6.93
CA ALA A 66 -2.96 2.29 -6.23
C ALA A 66 -2.64 1.94 -4.77
N ILE A 67 -3.57 1.27 -4.07
CA ILE A 67 -3.38 0.79 -2.70
C ILE A 67 -2.29 -0.29 -2.64
N ASP A 68 -2.29 -1.23 -3.58
CA ASP A 68 -1.30 -2.31 -3.64
C ASP A 68 0.11 -1.78 -3.93
N ALA A 69 0.23 -0.76 -4.80
CA ALA A 69 1.49 -0.07 -5.04
C ALA A 69 2.02 0.63 -3.78
N CYS A 70 1.15 1.24 -2.98
CA CYS A 70 1.53 1.81 -1.69
C CYS A 70 2.05 0.72 -0.74
N ALA A 71 1.38 -0.43 -0.68
CA ALA A 71 1.80 -1.56 0.15
C ALA A 71 3.20 -2.06 -0.27
N LEU A 72 3.42 -2.24 -1.58
CA LEU A 72 4.71 -2.63 -2.13
C LEU A 72 5.81 -1.63 -1.79
N SER A 73 5.54 -0.33 -1.91
CA SER A 73 6.51 0.74 -1.61
C SER A 73 6.85 0.83 -0.11
N LEU A 74 5.95 0.43 0.78
CA LEU A 74 6.22 0.28 2.22
C LEU A 74 7.03 -0.98 2.56
N GLY A 75 7.41 -1.79 1.56
CA GLY A 75 8.03 -3.09 1.80
C GLY A 75 7.09 -4.07 2.49
N MET A 76 5.78 -3.88 2.37
CA MET A 76 4.83 -4.88 2.85
C MET A 76 5.00 -6.16 2.03
N PRO A 77 4.83 -7.35 2.66
CA PRO A 77 4.87 -8.60 1.94
C PRO A 77 3.88 -8.60 0.78
N ASN A 78 4.34 -9.02 -0.39
CA ASN A 78 3.51 -9.09 -1.59
C ASN A 78 2.53 -10.27 -1.46
N PHE A 79 1.25 -10.00 -1.24
CA PHE A 79 0.22 -11.03 -1.05
C PHE A 79 -0.39 -11.53 -2.36
N LEU A 80 0.23 -11.31 -3.52
CA LEU A 80 -0.37 -11.65 -4.81
C LEU A 80 -0.41 -13.15 -5.13
N ALA A 81 0.38 -13.97 -4.44
CA ALA A 81 0.47 -15.40 -4.71
C ALA A 81 0.36 -16.23 -3.42
N PRO A 82 -0.26 -17.42 -3.49
CA PRO A 82 -0.22 -18.35 -2.37
C PRO A 82 1.22 -18.76 -2.05
N ILE A 83 1.50 -19.00 -0.77
CA ILE A 83 2.81 -19.44 -0.30
C ILE A 83 2.71 -20.75 0.45
N THR A 84 3.67 -21.64 0.25
CA THR A 84 3.78 -22.87 1.04
C THR A 84 4.44 -22.55 2.38
N ALA A 85 3.74 -22.82 3.48
CA ALA A 85 4.27 -22.70 4.83
C ALA A 85 5.30 -23.82 5.13
N PRO A 86 6.11 -23.70 6.19
CA PRO A 86 7.12 -24.72 6.55
C PRO A 86 6.52 -26.09 6.90
N ASP A 87 5.25 -26.14 7.29
CA ASP A 87 4.50 -27.38 7.56
C ASP A 87 3.93 -28.05 6.29
N GLY A 88 4.19 -27.45 5.11
CA GLY A 88 3.69 -27.93 3.83
C GLY A 88 2.29 -27.41 3.46
N SER A 89 1.62 -26.66 4.33
CA SER A 89 0.31 -26.08 4.03
C SER A 89 0.40 -24.94 3.00
N ILE A 90 -0.66 -24.73 2.22
CA ILE A 90 -0.76 -23.61 1.27
C ILE A 90 -1.53 -22.48 1.94
N VAL A 91 -0.89 -21.32 2.08
CA VAL A 91 -1.48 -20.12 2.66
C VAL A 91 -1.92 -19.17 1.55
N SER A 92 -3.21 -18.88 1.48
CA SER A 92 -3.78 -18.02 0.44
C SER A 92 -3.34 -16.55 0.62
N PRO A 93 -3.33 -15.75 -0.45
CA PRO A 93 -3.24 -14.28 -0.40
C PRO A 93 -4.04 -13.60 0.72
N GLU A 94 -5.32 -13.96 0.85
CA GLU A 94 -6.23 -13.39 1.82
C GLU A 94 -5.81 -13.72 3.25
N GLU A 95 -5.37 -14.96 3.48
CA GLU A 95 -4.92 -15.40 4.79
C GLU A 95 -3.57 -14.78 5.18
N GLN A 96 -2.65 -14.65 4.23
CA GLN A 96 -1.39 -13.92 4.43
C GLN A 96 -1.66 -12.46 4.85
N LYS A 97 -2.59 -11.79 4.15
CA LYS A 97 -3.01 -10.40 4.45
C LYS A 97 -3.67 -10.31 5.82
N ALA A 98 -4.55 -11.23 6.17
CA ALA A 98 -5.21 -11.28 7.47
C ALA A 98 -4.20 -11.47 8.62
N ARG A 99 -3.23 -12.38 8.46
CA ARG A 99 -2.13 -12.61 9.42
C ARG A 99 -1.29 -11.34 9.60
N TRP A 100 -0.90 -10.69 8.51
CA TRP A 100 -0.13 -9.44 8.56
C TRP A 100 -0.86 -8.30 9.27
N GLN A 101 -2.16 -8.14 8.99
CA GLN A 101 -2.99 -7.08 9.61
C GLN A 101 -3.06 -7.19 11.14
N VAL A 102 -2.91 -8.40 11.69
CA VAL A 102 -2.87 -8.64 13.14
C VAL A 102 -1.45 -8.79 13.70
N GLY A 103 -0.42 -8.37 12.93
CA GLY A 103 0.98 -8.41 13.37
C GLY A 103 1.61 -9.79 13.41
N ARG A 104 1.07 -10.74 12.63
CA ARG A 104 1.61 -12.10 12.49
C ARG A 104 2.33 -12.26 11.16
N ASP A 105 3.31 -13.13 11.16
CA ASP A 105 4.08 -13.51 9.98
C ASP A 105 3.14 -14.09 8.91
N PRO A 106 3.13 -13.57 7.68
CA PRO A 106 2.19 -14.00 6.66
C PRO A 106 2.35 -15.47 6.25
N ARG A 107 3.58 -16.00 6.31
CA ARG A 107 3.92 -17.37 5.91
C ARG A 107 3.57 -18.39 6.97
N THR A 108 3.78 -18.05 8.23
CA THR A 108 3.71 -19.02 9.35
C THR A 108 2.58 -18.75 10.33
N GLY A 109 1.99 -17.55 10.33
CA GLY A 109 1.01 -17.13 11.32
C GLY A 109 1.59 -16.90 12.73
N LEU A 110 2.91 -17.05 12.90
CA LEU A 110 3.59 -16.80 14.17
C LEU A 110 3.65 -15.31 14.46
N GLN A 111 3.73 -14.93 15.73
CA GLN A 111 3.88 -13.53 16.11
C GLN A 111 5.20 -13.00 15.55
N MET A 112 5.14 -11.89 14.79
CA MET A 112 6.37 -11.26 14.33
C MET A 112 7.07 -10.72 15.58
N ARG A 113 8.29 -11.22 15.85
CA ARG A 113 9.13 -10.60 16.88
C ARG A 113 9.31 -9.15 16.47
N SER A 114 8.87 -8.21 17.31
CA SER A 114 9.21 -6.81 17.15
C SER A 114 10.72 -6.76 17.01
N VAL A 115 11.23 -6.42 15.82
CA VAL A 115 12.61 -6.02 15.68
C VAL A 115 12.69 -4.73 16.47
N VAL A 116 13.10 -4.85 17.74
CA VAL A 116 13.56 -3.72 18.52
C VAL A 116 14.81 -3.26 17.78
N THR A 117 14.62 -2.35 16.82
CA THR A 117 15.72 -1.58 16.25
C THR A 117 16.27 -0.77 17.41
N ARG A 118 17.33 -1.29 18.04
CA ARG A 118 18.16 -0.49 18.92
C ARG A 118 18.75 0.62 18.05
N TYR A 119 18.57 1.85 18.55
CA TYR A 119 19.03 3.13 18.01
C TYR A 119 20.43 3.08 17.39
#